data_AF-A0A2D4VGU5-F1
#
_entry.id   AF-A0A2D4VGU5-F1
#
_cell.length_a   1.000
_cell.length_b   1.000
_cell.length_c   1.000
_cell.angle_alpha   90.00
_cell.angle_beta   90.00
_cell.angle_gamma   90.00
#
_symmetry.space_group_name_H-M   'P 1'
#
loop_
_entity.id
_entity.type
_entity.pdbx_description
1 polymer ?
#
loop_
_entity_poly.entity_id
_entity_poly.type
_entity_poly.pdbx_seq_one_letter_code
_entity_poly.pdbx_strand_id
1 'polypeptide(L)'
;MTGSKTATETPAGRAFANAIAAIKEDTLFPDKVFAGDWDDYLFFESLTLFGSEFIDAKNLLLRDEDASTIAMINLGCTPVVRGRRVETTFLEEGTQRSDFFDALKEIGSSDDMILDLARYVAASDKGNWAFYCEQDNDIAVLALGDTVSIDTRKRLKEVLKATSISCAPGDRGGPYFNFIDMLPEFRSALVAAYG
;
A
#
# COMPACT_ATOMS: atom_id res chain seq x y z
N MET A 1 6.91 38.55 -0.59
CA MET A 1 6.75 37.42 -1.51
C MET A 1 7.40 36.21 -0.85
N THR A 2 6.61 35.42 -0.12
CA THR A 2 7.08 34.27 0.66
C THR A 2 6.94 33.01 -0.19
N GLY A 3 8.09 32.42 -0.55
CA GLY A 3 8.17 31.28 -1.46
C GLY A 3 7.57 30.01 -0.86
N SER A 4 6.52 29.52 -1.51
CA SER A 4 5.99 28.16 -1.37
C SER A 4 6.95 27.18 -2.02
N LYS A 5 7.99 26.76 -1.30
CA LYS A 5 9.01 25.83 -1.81
C LYS A 5 9.22 24.57 -0.96
N THR A 6 8.45 24.37 0.10
CA THR A 6 8.94 23.59 1.24
C THR A 6 8.33 22.21 1.45
N ALA A 7 7.34 21.78 0.64
CA ALA A 7 6.69 20.48 0.85
C ALA A 7 7.25 19.33 -0.01
N THR A 8 7.90 19.58 -1.14
CA THR A 8 8.44 18.52 -2.04
C THR A 8 9.96 18.37 -2.00
N GLU A 9 10.67 19.21 -1.24
CA GLU A 9 12.14 19.19 -1.19
C GLU A 9 12.68 18.11 -0.21
N THR A 10 11.89 17.63 0.76
CA THR A 10 12.30 16.59 1.72
C THR A 10 11.88 15.18 1.25
N PRO A 11 12.58 14.11 1.69
CA PRO A 11 12.16 12.73 1.44
C PRO A 11 10.71 12.47 1.87
N ALA A 12 10.34 12.87 3.10
CA ALA A 12 8.98 12.72 3.61
C ALA A 12 7.94 13.43 2.70
N GLY A 13 8.27 14.64 2.27
CA GLY A 13 7.46 15.42 1.35
C GLY A 13 7.20 14.73 0.00
N ARG A 14 8.26 14.16 -0.59
CA ARG A 14 8.15 13.36 -1.81
C ARG A 14 7.37 12.07 -1.60
N ALA A 15 7.61 11.37 -0.49
CA ALA A 15 6.90 10.13 -0.18
C ALA A 15 5.38 10.37 -0.07
N PHE A 16 4.97 11.44 0.61
CA PHE A 16 3.57 11.85 0.67
C PHE A 16 3.02 12.17 -0.72
N ALA A 17 3.73 12.96 -1.51
CA ALA A 17 3.31 13.33 -2.86
C ALA A 17 3.15 12.10 -3.78
N ASN A 18 4.09 11.15 -3.71
CA ASN A 18 4.05 9.91 -4.46
C ASN A 18 2.87 9.03 -4.02
N ALA A 19 2.61 8.91 -2.72
CA ALA A 19 1.49 8.13 -2.20
C ALA A 19 0.14 8.68 -2.70
N ILE A 20 -0.04 10.00 -2.70
CA ILE A 20 -1.25 10.64 -3.25
C ILE A 20 -1.32 10.47 -4.77
N ALA A 21 -0.21 10.67 -5.49
CA ALA A 21 -0.17 10.55 -6.95
C ALA A 21 -0.39 9.12 -7.45
N ALA A 22 -0.11 8.11 -6.62
CA ALA A 22 -0.25 6.71 -6.97
C ALA A 22 -1.71 6.24 -7.04
N ILE A 23 -2.68 6.98 -6.47
CA ILE A 23 -4.07 6.52 -6.34
C ILE A 23 -5.08 7.42 -7.04
N LYS A 24 -6.21 6.84 -7.41
CA LYS A 24 -7.43 7.54 -7.84
C LYS A 24 -8.33 7.71 -6.61
N GLU A 25 -8.44 8.94 -6.12
CA GLU A 25 -9.06 9.26 -4.82
C GLU A 25 -10.48 8.68 -4.62
N ASP A 26 -11.28 8.66 -5.70
CA ASP A 26 -12.69 8.22 -5.67
C ASP A 26 -12.88 6.79 -6.22
N THR A 27 -11.82 5.99 -6.31
CA THR A 27 -11.89 4.61 -6.81
C THR A 27 -11.67 3.62 -5.66
N LEU A 28 -12.51 2.58 -5.62
CA LEU A 28 -12.43 1.47 -4.66
C LEU A 28 -12.30 0.15 -5.43
N PHE A 29 -11.90 -0.91 -4.74
CA PHE A 29 -12.02 -2.24 -5.32
C PHE A 29 -13.48 -2.56 -5.67
N PRO A 30 -13.72 -3.33 -6.74
CA PRO A 30 -12.75 -4.06 -7.57
C PRO A 30 -12.13 -3.24 -8.71
N ASP A 31 -12.41 -1.94 -8.82
CA ASP A 31 -11.85 -1.10 -9.87
C ASP A 31 -10.34 -0.83 -9.64
N LYS A 32 -9.64 -0.41 -10.71
CA LYS A 32 -8.21 -0.10 -10.64
C LYS A 32 -7.98 1.20 -9.85
N VAL A 33 -7.64 1.06 -8.57
CA VAL A 33 -7.41 2.15 -7.60
C VAL A 33 -6.13 2.93 -7.88
N PHE A 34 -5.14 2.33 -8.54
CA PHE A 34 -3.91 3.03 -8.86
C PHE A 34 -4.05 3.93 -10.09
N ALA A 35 -3.45 5.12 -10.00
CA ALA A 35 -3.18 6.00 -11.11
C ALA A 35 -1.78 5.71 -11.69
N GLY A 36 -1.60 6.01 -12.98
CA GLY A 36 -0.35 5.74 -13.70
C GLY A 36 -0.21 4.30 -14.21
N ASP A 37 0.91 4.06 -14.88
CA ASP A 37 1.26 2.78 -15.47
C ASP A 37 2.18 2.01 -14.53
N TRP A 38 1.71 0.86 -14.05
CA TRP A 38 2.46 -0.05 -13.20
C TRP A 38 2.68 -1.36 -13.94
N ASP A 39 3.80 -2.02 -13.67
CA ASP A 39 4.25 -3.21 -14.39
C ASP A 39 3.68 -4.50 -13.78
N ASP A 40 3.50 -4.56 -12.46
CA ASP A 40 2.92 -5.73 -11.77
C ASP A 40 2.07 -5.32 -10.57
N TYR A 41 1.13 -6.20 -10.21
CA TYR A 41 0.25 -6.05 -9.07
C TYR A 41 0.25 -7.33 -8.23
N LEU A 42 0.69 -7.20 -6.97
CA LEU A 42 0.71 -8.29 -6.01
C LEU A 42 -0.40 -8.10 -4.99
N PHE A 43 -1.34 -9.04 -4.94
CA PHE A 43 -2.46 -9.01 -4.01
C PHE A 43 -2.24 -9.91 -2.81
N PHE A 44 -2.70 -9.47 -1.64
CA PHE A 44 -2.51 -10.15 -0.36
C PHE A 44 -3.58 -9.72 0.66
N GLU A 45 -3.60 -10.36 1.83
CA GLU A 45 -4.56 -10.06 2.90
C GLU A 45 -4.30 -8.69 3.52
N SER A 46 -5.33 -7.85 3.67
CA SER A 46 -5.21 -6.49 4.20
C SER A 46 -4.53 -6.44 5.58
N LEU A 47 -4.80 -7.41 6.46
CA LEU A 47 -4.20 -7.53 7.79
C LEU A 47 -2.66 -7.65 7.77
N THR A 48 -2.10 -8.11 6.65
CA THR A 48 -0.64 -8.21 6.47
C THR A 48 0.05 -6.84 6.54
N LEU A 49 -0.63 -5.75 6.15
CA LEU A 49 -0.10 -4.38 6.29
C LEU A 49 0.12 -3.97 7.75
N PHE A 50 -0.58 -4.61 8.67
CA PHE A 50 -0.48 -4.38 10.11
C PHE A 50 0.35 -5.48 10.79
N GLY A 51 1.08 -6.28 10.00
CA GLY A 51 1.89 -7.40 10.46
C GLY A 51 3.40 -7.13 10.43
N SER A 52 4.17 -8.15 10.82
CA SER A 52 5.64 -8.18 10.64
C SER A 52 6.02 -8.19 9.16
N GLU A 53 5.17 -8.83 8.36
CA GLU A 53 5.28 -9.03 6.94
C GLU A 53 5.40 -7.68 6.21
N PHE A 54 4.65 -6.67 6.64
CA PHE A 54 4.80 -5.31 6.12
C PHE A 54 6.14 -4.68 6.46
N ILE A 55 6.65 -4.86 7.69
CA ILE A 55 7.96 -4.32 8.09
C ILE A 55 9.09 -4.96 7.25
N ASP A 56 8.98 -6.25 6.98
CA ASP A 56 9.95 -6.94 6.13
C ASP A 56 9.83 -6.47 4.67
N ALA A 57 8.60 -6.38 4.14
CA ALA A 57 8.34 -5.92 2.78
C ALA A 57 8.79 -4.47 2.54
N LYS A 58 8.47 -3.56 3.47
CA LYS A 58 8.86 -2.14 3.39
C LYS A 58 10.37 -1.98 3.35
N ASN A 59 11.10 -2.77 4.13
CA ASN A 59 12.55 -2.70 4.21
C ASN A 59 13.22 -3.26 2.95
N LEU A 60 12.64 -4.30 2.34
CA LEU A 60 13.08 -4.79 1.04
C LEU A 60 12.92 -3.71 -0.03
N LEU A 61 11.74 -3.10 -0.08
CA LEU A 61 11.42 -2.06 -1.06
C LEU A 61 12.29 -0.80 -0.91
N LEU A 62 12.47 -0.30 0.32
CA LEU A 62 13.33 0.87 0.59
C LEU A 62 14.77 0.64 0.11
N ARG A 63 15.33 -0.54 0.38
CA ARG A 63 16.69 -0.90 -0.05
C ARG A 63 16.82 -1.04 -1.56
N ASP A 64 15.81 -1.61 -2.22
CA ASP A 64 15.83 -1.88 -3.65
C ASP A 64 16.00 -0.61 -4.49
N GLU A 65 15.36 0.48 -4.07
CA GLU A 65 15.36 1.76 -4.79
C GLU A 65 16.19 2.87 -4.12
N ASP A 66 16.95 2.53 -3.06
CA ASP A 66 17.72 3.49 -2.25
C ASP A 66 16.85 4.65 -1.74
N ALA A 67 15.64 4.31 -1.27
CA ALA A 67 14.71 5.25 -0.66
C ALA A 67 15.02 5.44 0.83
N SER A 68 14.70 6.63 1.35
CA SER A 68 14.95 6.99 2.74
C SER A 68 13.72 6.80 3.63
N THR A 69 12.52 6.94 3.06
CA THR A 69 11.28 6.94 3.86
C THR A 69 10.07 6.53 3.03
N ILE A 70 9.04 6.07 3.75
CA ILE A 70 7.72 5.74 3.25
C ILE A 70 6.72 6.64 3.96
N ALA A 71 5.80 7.24 3.21
CA ALA A 71 4.62 7.84 3.77
C ALA A 71 3.52 6.79 3.82
N MET A 72 2.91 6.58 4.98
CA MET A 72 1.68 5.81 5.13
C MET A 72 0.54 6.76 5.51
N ILE A 73 -0.54 6.69 4.76
CA ILE A 73 -1.63 7.64 4.78
C ILE A 73 -2.94 6.89 5.07
N ASN A 74 -3.69 7.34 6.08
CA ASN A 74 -5.05 6.90 6.32
C ASN A 74 -6.04 7.74 5.49
N LEU A 75 -6.62 7.12 4.47
CA LEU A 75 -7.63 7.67 3.57
C LEU A 75 -9.08 7.51 4.11
N GLY A 76 -9.29 6.67 5.12
CA GLY A 76 -10.61 6.43 5.74
C GLY A 76 -11.08 7.59 6.62
N CYS A 77 -10.14 8.29 7.27
CA CYS A 77 -10.44 9.42 8.14
C CYS A 77 -10.68 10.75 7.41
N THR A 78 -10.75 10.79 6.07
CA THR A 78 -10.93 12.06 5.34
C THR A 78 -11.65 11.86 4.00
N PRO A 79 -12.85 12.42 3.80
CA PRO A 79 -13.38 12.60 2.45
C PRO A 79 -12.56 13.68 1.76
N VAL A 80 -11.62 13.24 0.91
CA VAL A 80 -11.05 13.93 -0.24
C VAL A 80 -10.43 15.31 0.03
N VAL A 81 -9.10 15.32 0.08
CA VAL A 81 -8.18 16.33 -0.50
C VAL A 81 -8.84 17.69 -0.82
N ARG A 82 -9.20 18.44 0.24
CA ARG A 82 -9.63 19.85 0.21
C ARG A 82 -9.12 20.61 1.43
N GLY A 83 -7.81 20.57 1.66
CA GLY A 83 -7.13 21.49 2.58
C GLY A 83 -7.32 21.21 4.08
N ARG A 84 -7.54 19.95 4.50
CA ARG A 84 -7.47 19.53 5.91
C ARG A 84 -6.57 18.29 6.08
N ARG A 85 -5.95 18.20 7.26
CA ARG A 85 -4.88 17.24 7.63
C ARG A 85 -5.27 15.80 7.29
N VAL A 86 -4.56 15.21 6.34
CA VAL A 86 -4.53 13.76 6.16
C VAL A 86 -3.67 13.17 7.27
N GLU A 87 -4.18 12.16 7.98
CA GLU A 87 -3.39 11.48 9.01
C GLU A 87 -2.31 10.65 8.31
N THR A 88 -1.06 11.07 8.48
CA THR A 88 0.11 10.52 7.80
C THR A 88 1.18 10.20 8.83
N THR A 89 1.81 9.06 8.68
CA THR A 89 3.05 8.74 9.37
C THR A 89 4.15 8.44 8.37
N PHE A 90 5.40 8.60 8.80
CA PHE A 90 6.58 8.37 7.99
C PHE A 90 7.41 7.26 8.62
N LEU A 91 7.75 6.25 7.82
CA LEU A 91 8.50 5.08 8.25
C LEU A 91 9.83 5.04 7.51
N GLU A 92 10.91 4.83 8.24
CA GLU A 92 12.25 4.65 7.71
C GLU A 92 12.59 3.15 7.68
N GLU A 93 13.70 2.78 7.04
CA GLU A 93 14.14 1.38 6.96
C GLU A 93 14.34 0.77 8.36
N GLY A 94 14.87 1.56 9.30
CA GLY A 94 15.12 1.13 10.68
C GLY A 94 13.89 1.07 11.59
N THR A 95 12.72 1.53 11.14
CA THR A 95 11.52 1.58 11.98
C THR A 95 11.13 0.18 12.46
N GLN A 96 11.09 0.00 13.77
CA GLN A 96 10.72 -1.27 14.39
C GLN A 96 9.21 -1.47 14.39
N ARG A 97 8.79 -2.72 14.63
CA ARG A 97 7.39 -3.10 14.72
C ARG A 97 6.64 -2.31 15.80
N SER A 98 7.23 -2.10 16.98
CA SER A 98 6.61 -1.31 18.06
C SER A 98 6.33 0.12 17.61
N ASP A 99 7.32 0.77 17.01
CA ASP A 99 7.25 2.16 16.57
C ASP A 99 6.22 2.33 15.46
N PHE A 100 6.11 1.32 14.58
CA PHE A 100 5.07 1.28 13.57
C PHE A 100 3.66 1.21 14.17
N PHE A 101 3.42 0.35 15.17
CA PHE A 101 2.09 0.29 15.80
C PHE A 101 1.76 1.55 16.58
N ASP A 102 2.75 2.16 17.23
CA ASP A 102 2.52 3.42 17.94
C ASP A 102 2.22 4.54 16.94
N ALA A 103 2.92 4.60 15.81
CA ALA A 103 2.59 5.49 14.71
C ALA A 103 1.20 5.24 14.12
N LEU A 104 0.76 3.99 13.98
CA LEU A 104 -0.58 3.64 13.52
C LEU A 104 -1.68 4.12 14.48
N LYS A 105 -1.46 4.01 15.79
CA LYS A 105 -2.39 4.55 16.80
C LYS A 105 -2.50 6.07 16.72
N GLU A 106 -1.40 6.75 16.39
CA GLU A 106 -1.39 8.21 16.21
C GLU A 106 -2.16 8.67 14.97
N ILE A 107 -2.25 7.84 13.92
CA ILE A 107 -3.00 8.11 12.67
C ILE A 107 -4.33 7.34 12.58
N GLY A 108 -4.77 6.78 13.70
CA GLY A 108 -6.02 6.05 13.86
C GLY A 108 -6.72 6.59 15.11
N SER A 109 -7.32 7.77 14.99
CA SER A 109 -7.95 8.47 16.12
C SER A 109 -8.95 7.58 16.88
N SER A 110 -8.64 7.30 18.15
CA SER A 110 -9.46 6.67 19.22
C SER A 110 -9.42 5.13 19.32
N ASP A 111 -9.40 4.68 20.58
CA ASP A 111 -9.21 3.30 21.05
C ASP A 111 -10.17 2.25 20.45
N ASP A 112 -11.17 2.66 19.65
CA ASP A 112 -12.19 1.79 19.05
C ASP A 112 -12.31 1.91 17.51
N MET A 113 -11.53 2.77 16.83
CA MET A 113 -11.77 3.16 15.42
C MET A 113 -10.73 2.69 14.39
N ILE A 114 -9.66 2.01 14.79
CA ILE A 114 -8.59 1.58 13.86
C ILE A 114 -9.13 0.62 12.76
N LEU A 115 -10.28 -0.03 12.97
CA LEU A 115 -10.67 -1.22 12.21
C LEU A 115 -11.88 -1.06 11.27
N ASP A 116 -12.74 -0.06 11.44
CA ASP A 116 -14.10 -0.20 10.89
C ASP A 116 -14.31 0.31 9.45
N LEU A 117 -13.40 1.09 8.86
CA LEU A 117 -13.50 1.59 7.45
C LEU A 117 -12.13 2.06 6.88
N ALA A 118 -11.02 1.56 7.41
CA ALA A 118 -9.73 2.20 7.19
C ALA A 118 -9.14 1.82 5.83
N ARG A 119 -9.01 2.82 4.95
CA ARG A 119 -8.30 2.73 3.67
C ARG A 119 -6.91 3.30 3.85
N TYR A 120 -5.88 2.59 3.40
CA TYR A 120 -4.51 3.09 3.49
C TYR A 120 -3.82 3.10 2.13
N VAL A 121 -2.96 4.08 1.94
CA VAL A 121 -1.98 4.11 0.85
C VAL A 121 -0.59 4.32 1.43
N ALA A 122 0.41 3.67 0.85
CA ALA A 122 1.79 3.95 1.17
C ALA A 122 2.69 3.95 -0.05
N ALA A 123 3.64 4.88 -0.10
CA ALA A 123 4.68 4.94 -1.13
C ALA A 123 5.96 5.57 -0.56
N SER A 124 7.08 5.32 -1.22
CA SER A 124 8.37 5.88 -0.84
C SER A 124 8.65 7.25 -1.46
N ASP A 125 9.74 7.87 -1.03
CA ASP A 125 10.25 9.11 -1.64
C ASP A 125 10.83 8.96 -3.06
N LYS A 126 10.87 7.74 -3.59
CA LYS A 126 11.26 7.42 -4.98
C LYS A 126 10.06 7.04 -5.85
N GLY A 127 9.03 6.44 -5.27
CA GLY A 127 7.72 6.26 -5.92
C GLY A 127 7.65 5.13 -6.95
N ASN A 128 8.56 4.14 -6.91
CA ASN A 128 8.52 3.01 -7.86
C ASN A 128 7.61 1.88 -7.42
N TRP A 129 6.86 2.06 -6.34
CA TRP A 129 5.86 1.13 -5.84
C TRP A 129 4.83 1.88 -5.00
N ALA A 130 3.65 1.28 -4.83
CA ALA A 130 2.64 1.79 -3.92
C ALA A 130 1.82 0.65 -3.31
N PHE A 131 1.60 0.68 -2.00
CA PHE A 131 0.60 -0.13 -1.32
C PHE A 131 -0.74 0.57 -1.32
N TYR A 132 -1.81 -0.21 -1.45
CA TYR A 132 -3.17 0.22 -1.18
C TYR A 132 -3.92 -0.90 -0.46
N CYS A 133 -4.75 -0.57 0.53
CA CYS A 133 -5.66 -1.53 1.13
C CYS A 133 -7.04 -0.93 1.45
N GLU A 134 -8.04 -1.81 1.42
CA GLU A 134 -9.37 -1.60 1.96
C GLU A 134 -9.61 -2.69 3.00
N GLN A 135 -9.63 -2.32 4.28
CA GLN A 135 -9.76 -3.29 5.36
C GLN A 135 -11.06 -4.10 5.25
N ASP A 136 -12.18 -3.46 4.91
CA ASP A 136 -13.51 -4.10 4.83
C ASP A 136 -13.60 -5.21 3.77
N ASN A 137 -12.73 -5.15 2.76
CA ASN A 137 -12.70 -6.11 1.67
C ASN A 137 -11.64 -7.21 1.89
N ASP A 138 -10.92 -7.18 3.02
CA ASP A 138 -9.81 -8.07 3.36
C ASP A 138 -8.66 -8.09 2.33
N ILE A 139 -8.63 -7.12 1.41
CA ILE A 139 -7.70 -7.07 0.28
C ILE A 139 -6.74 -5.90 0.42
N ALA A 140 -5.46 -6.20 0.19
CA ALA A 140 -4.44 -5.23 -0.13
C ALA A 140 -3.76 -5.59 -1.46
N VAL A 141 -3.21 -4.56 -2.09
CA VAL A 141 -2.48 -4.66 -3.34
C VAL A 141 -1.21 -3.82 -3.25
N LEU A 142 -0.14 -4.36 -3.80
CA LEU A 142 1.13 -3.69 -4.02
C LEU A 142 1.32 -3.53 -5.54
N ALA A 143 1.30 -2.30 -6.01
CA ALA A 143 1.70 -1.97 -7.37
C ALA A 143 3.22 -1.80 -7.43
N LEU A 144 3.84 -2.37 -8.46
CA LEU A 144 5.29 -2.33 -8.69
C LEU A 144 5.60 -1.74 -10.06
N GLY A 145 6.51 -0.77 -10.08
CA GLY A 145 7.07 -0.19 -11.29
C GLY A 145 8.15 -1.09 -11.90
N ASP A 146 8.48 -0.82 -13.16
CA ASP A 146 9.47 -1.57 -13.95
C ASP A 146 10.88 -1.60 -13.32
N THR A 147 11.23 -0.59 -12.52
CA THR A 147 12.54 -0.50 -11.85
C THR A 147 12.69 -1.43 -10.66
N VAL A 148 11.61 -1.97 -10.10
CA VAL A 148 11.69 -2.88 -8.94
C VAL A 148 12.33 -4.19 -9.36
N SER A 149 13.42 -4.58 -8.69
CA SER A 149 14.21 -5.73 -9.11
C SER A 149 13.44 -7.06 -9.06
N ILE A 150 13.84 -7.99 -9.92
CA ILE A 150 13.25 -9.34 -9.99
C ILE A 150 13.39 -10.09 -8.65
N ASP A 151 14.53 -9.93 -7.97
CA ASP A 151 14.78 -10.57 -6.68
C ASP A 151 13.87 -9.99 -5.59
N THR A 152 13.69 -8.67 -5.56
CA THR A 152 12.76 -8.01 -4.64
C THR A 152 11.32 -8.44 -4.91
N ARG A 153 10.88 -8.49 -6.17
CA ARG A 153 9.56 -9.01 -6.57
C ARG A 153 9.31 -10.42 -6.06
N LYS A 154 10.29 -11.32 -6.22
CA LYS A 154 10.19 -12.70 -5.73
C LYS A 154 10.07 -12.73 -4.21
N ARG A 155 10.90 -11.97 -3.50
CA ARG A 155 10.89 -11.95 -2.04
C ARG A 155 9.61 -11.35 -1.46
N LEU A 156 9.04 -10.33 -2.13
CA LEU A 156 7.76 -9.74 -1.74
C LEU A 156 6.62 -10.76 -1.81
N LYS A 157 6.57 -11.59 -2.85
CA LYS A 157 5.60 -12.70 -2.95
C LYS A 157 5.69 -13.65 -1.76
N GLU A 158 6.91 -13.99 -1.33
CA GLU A 158 7.13 -14.87 -0.18
C GLU A 158 6.74 -14.21 1.16
N VAL A 159 7.18 -12.97 1.40
CA VAL A 159 6.99 -12.26 2.68
C VAL A 159 5.54 -11.85 2.87
N LEU A 160 4.95 -11.21 1.86
CA LEU A 160 3.56 -10.75 1.91
C LEU A 160 2.57 -11.86 1.64
N LYS A 161 3.05 -13.07 1.32
CA LYS A 161 2.18 -14.19 0.95
C LYS A 161 1.30 -13.83 -0.26
N ALA A 162 1.85 -13.01 -1.15
CA ALA A 162 1.11 -12.34 -2.19
C ALA A 162 1.05 -13.18 -3.47
N THR A 163 -0.01 -12.98 -4.26
CA THR A 163 -0.18 -13.59 -5.58
C THR A 163 -0.37 -12.53 -6.65
N SER A 164 0.01 -12.85 -7.89
CA SER A 164 -0.44 -12.06 -9.03
C SER A 164 -1.93 -12.29 -9.25
N ILE A 165 -2.65 -11.26 -9.70
CA ILE A 165 -4.08 -11.36 -10.03
C ILE A 165 -4.34 -12.29 -11.21
N SER A 166 -3.34 -12.49 -12.07
CA SER A 166 -3.38 -13.35 -13.25
C SER A 166 -3.36 -14.86 -12.92
N CYS A 167 -3.09 -15.24 -11.66
CA CYS A 167 -3.05 -16.65 -11.27
C CYS A 167 -4.47 -17.28 -11.31
N ALA A 168 -4.63 -18.26 -12.21
CA ALA A 168 -5.86 -19.01 -12.43
C ALA A 168 -6.23 -19.89 -11.21
N PRO A 169 -7.52 -20.21 -11.01
CA PRO A 169 -7.92 -21.13 -9.95
C PRO A 169 -7.38 -22.53 -10.27
N GLY A 170 -6.46 -23.04 -9.44
CA GLY A 170 -6.00 -24.44 -9.54
C GLY A 170 -4.53 -24.68 -9.21
N ASP A 171 -3.66 -23.68 -9.36
CA ASP A 171 -2.24 -23.82 -9.02
C ASP A 171 -2.02 -23.62 -7.52
N ARG A 172 -2.29 -24.68 -6.74
CA ARG A 172 -2.08 -24.69 -5.28
C ARG A 172 -0.61 -24.80 -4.92
N GLY A 173 -0.22 -24.05 -3.89
CA GLY A 173 1.05 -24.23 -3.19
C GLY A 173 1.25 -23.37 -1.93
N GLY A 174 0.26 -23.23 -1.04
CA GLY A 174 0.51 -22.66 0.30
C GLY A 174 -0.69 -21.98 0.98
N PRO A 175 -0.57 -21.65 2.28
CA PRO A 175 -1.65 -21.08 3.09
C PRO A 175 -1.72 -19.57 2.85
N TYR A 176 -2.21 -19.15 1.70
CA TYR A 176 -2.09 -17.77 1.23
C TYR A 176 -3.45 -17.26 0.78
N PHE A 177 -3.76 -16.00 1.13
CA PHE A 177 -5.01 -15.25 0.89
C PHE A 177 -5.90 -15.92 -0.15
N ASN A 178 -6.98 -16.54 0.33
CA ASN A 178 -7.73 -17.51 -0.47
C ASN A 178 -8.66 -16.79 -1.43
N PHE A 179 -8.11 -16.36 -2.57
CA PHE A 179 -8.84 -15.79 -3.71
C PHE A 179 -10.06 -16.62 -4.16
N ILE A 180 -10.13 -17.89 -3.77
CA ILE A 180 -11.25 -18.80 -4.03
C ILE A 180 -12.47 -18.45 -3.18
N ASP A 181 -12.27 -17.90 -1.98
CA ASP A 181 -13.37 -17.54 -1.07
C ASP A 181 -13.96 -16.17 -1.40
N MET A 182 -13.32 -15.41 -2.29
CA MET A 182 -13.83 -14.17 -2.84
C MET A 182 -15.02 -14.44 -3.76
N LEU A 183 -16.03 -13.56 -3.73
CA LEU A 183 -17.16 -13.64 -4.66
C LEU A 183 -16.64 -13.70 -6.11
N PRO A 184 -17.06 -14.70 -6.93
CA PRO A 184 -16.54 -14.87 -8.28
C PRO A 184 -16.67 -13.63 -9.17
N GLU A 185 -17.73 -12.85 -9.00
CA GLU A 185 -17.97 -11.61 -9.71
C GLU A 185 -16.96 -10.53 -9.33
N PHE A 186 -16.66 -10.39 -8.03
CA PHE A 186 -15.68 -9.44 -7.53
C PHE A 186 -14.27 -9.80 -8.03
N ARG A 187 -13.92 -11.09 -8.00
CA ARG A 187 -12.66 -11.58 -8.55
C ARG A 187 -12.55 -11.33 -10.06
N SER A 188 -13.63 -11.58 -10.81
CA SER A 188 -13.64 -11.35 -12.26
C SER A 188 -13.45 -9.87 -12.58
N ALA A 189 -14.05 -8.97 -11.79
CA ALA A 189 -13.85 -7.53 -11.91
C ALA A 189 -12.41 -7.12 -11.59
N LEU A 190 -11.78 -7.67 -10.54
CA LEU A 190 -10.36 -7.42 -10.25
C LEU A 190 -9.45 -7.89 -11.38
N VAL A 191 -9.66 -9.10 -11.91
CA VAL A 191 -8.87 -9.60 -13.05
C VAL A 191 -9.05 -8.70 -14.27
N ALA A 192 -10.27 -8.24 -14.55
CA ALA A 192 -10.52 -7.32 -15.67
C ALA A 192 -9.86 -5.94 -15.46
N ALA A 193 -9.71 -5.49 -14.22
CA ALA A 193 -9.12 -4.19 -13.90
C ALA A 193 -7.59 -4.20 -13.81
N TYR A 194 -6.98 -5.31 -13.36
CA TYR A 194 -5.55 -5.40 -13.02
C TYR A 194 -4.75 -6.45 -13.82
N GLY A 195 -5.41 -7.39 -14.50
CA GLY A 195 -4.78 -8.49 -15.24
C GLY A 195 -4.47 -8.19 -16.70
#